data_AF-A0ABC9QS73-F1
#
_entry.id   AF-A0ABC9QS73-F1
#
_cell.length_a   1.000
_cell.length_b   1.000
_cell.length_c   1.000
_cell.angle_alpha   90.00
_cell.angle_beta   90.00
_cell.angle_gamma   90.00
#
_symmetry.space_group_name_H-M   'P 1'
#
loop_
_entity.id
_entity.type
_entity.pdbx_description
1 polymer ?
#
loop_
_entity_poly.entity_id
_entity_poly.type
_entity_poly.pdbx_seq_one_letter_code
_entity_poly.pdbx_strand_id
1 'polypeptide(L)'
;MNAQELIKKSALVETLKEQGLQEKAKPFMSDNAVIKTEELEKTLKEMQAEDRDLKVGIIGRVKAGKSSLLNALIFEGVEVLPKAATPMTASLTILKYANTLSTEVEFYSPKDIAELENEHERYVREFNRIVEEEVKKQKKQSLSNRAKEGLKNLGNMLSGNKSDEAAPKENILSDEEIVKRAERIAKDKLKGDERLVSLYDQYEKMKKSGSLNTENLDPRIQANNLQELNQKLLQFVGADGKYMPYTKAVRISLNNPNLKDLEVIDTPGVNDPIACREERTKALLKDCDVVFIISPSGQFLTESDMSLFDRVSHKEGLQEIYFVASKADSAVGSMSEVEKSNQHLPTALENAQKSLSSELNNIMGALIEKYPNQREVFEKAIKNGVILTSGVCFSMHKDFNNQASWERNQKTKEYHNALRNLRDTYPDAFSSDDKSKESLLFLSNMGAIEERLEKAAQEKEKIKSQKLQNYAESQANNLHKFIAQLLQDLEEEKKRVKNADISAIKKQIEVYEKTLW
;
A
#
# COMPACT_ATOMS: atom_id res chain seq x y z
N MET A 1 3.30 -26.07 -19.86
CA MET A 1 3.97 -25.16 -20.81
C MET A 1 5.28 -24.72 -20.16
N ASN A 2 6.44 -24.91 -20.79
CA ASN A 2 7.70 -24.48 -20.17
C ASN A 2 7.95 -22.97 -20.41
N ALA A 3 8.87 -22.35 -19.67
CA ALA A 3 9.15 -20.92 -19.75
C ALA A 3 9.51 -20.44 -21.18
N GLN A 4 10.29 -21.23 -21.92
CA GLN A 4 10.67 -20.92 -23.31
C GLN A 4 9.48 -20.94 -24.27
N GLU A 5 8.55 -21.89 -24.09
CA GLU A 5 7.33 -21.98 -24.88
C GLU A 5 6.40 -20.80 -24.60
N LEU A 6 6.31 -20.36 -23.34
CA LEU A 6 5.55 -19.16 -22.96
C LEU A 6 6.13 -17.89 -23.60
N ILE A 7 7.45 -17.70 -23.54
CA ILE A 7 8.14 -16.58 -24.18
C ILE A 7 7.86 -16.57 -25.69
N LYS A 8 8.01 -17.73 -26.37
CA LYS A 8 7.73 -17.85 -27.80
C LYS A 8 6.29 -17.49 -28.14
N LYS A 9 5.31 -17.94 -27.34
CA LYS A 9 3.89 -17.61 -27.58
C LYS A 9 3.57 -16.14 -27.27
N SER A 10 4.21 -15.54 -26.26
CA SER A 10 4.11 -14.10 -25.98
C SER A 10 4.65 -13.28 -27.16
N ALA A 11 5.81 -13.65 -27.72
CA ALA A 11 6.40 -12.97 -28.87
C ALA A 11 5.48 -13.00 -30.10
N LEU A 12 4.75 -14.11 -30.31
CA LEU A 12 3.76 -14.22 -31.38
C LEU A 12 2.61 -13.22 -31.23
N VAL A 13 2.21 -12.85 -30.01
CA VAL A 13 1.19 -11.80 -29.79
C VAL A 13 1.69 -10.44 -30.27
N GLU A 14 2.99 -10.15 -30.12
CA GLU A 14 3.56 -8.90 -30.59
C GLU A 14 3.57 -8.80 -32.13
N THR A 15 3.61 -9.94 -32.84
CA THR A 15 3.47 -9.99 -34.32
C THR A 15 2.08 -9.64 -34.84
N LEU A 16 1.04 -9.59 -34.00
CA LEU A 16 -0.30 -9.12 -34.38
C LEU A 16 -0.26 -7.67 -34.91
N LYS A 17 0.78 -6.92 -34.55
CA LYS A 17 1.07 -5.58 -35.05
C LYS A 17 1.30 -5.57 -36.57
N GLU A 18 1.99 -6.58 -37.08
CA GLU A 18 2.30 -6.73 -38.51
C GLU A 18 1.06 -7.15 -39.32
N GLN A 19 0.08 -7.77 -38.65
CA GLN A 19 -1.18 -8.20 -39.27
C GLN A 19 -2.31 -7.17 -39.17
N GLY A 20 -2.04 -5.96 -38.66
CA GLY A 20 -3.04 -4.89 -38.52
C GLY A 20 -4.12 -5.16 -37.45
N LEU A 21 -3.93 -6.16 -36.59
CA LEU A 21 -4.88 -6.56 -35.55
C LEU A 21 -4.67 -5.82 -34.22
N GLN A 22 -3.72 -4.89 -34.16
CA GLN A 22 -3.27 -4.25 -32.93
C GLN A 22 -4.41 -3.52 -32.18
N GLU A 23 -5.22 -2.73 -32.87
CA GLU A 23 -6.30 -1.97 -32.23
C GLU A 23 -7.42 -2.87 -31.68
N LYS A 24 -7.66 -4.02 -32.32
CA LYS A 24 -8.62 -5.03 -31.82
C LYS A 24 -8.07 -5.86 -30.68
N ALA A 25 -6.77 -6.14 -30.68
CA ALA A 25 -6.13 -6.91 -29.63
C ALA A 25 -5.97 -6.13 -28.32
N LYS A 26 -5.76 -4.81 -28.39
CA LYS A 26 -5.47 -3.94 -27.22
C LYS A 26 -6.45 -4.11 -26.05
N PRO A 27 -7.79 -4.08 -26.22
CA PRO A 27 -8.74 -4.27 -25.13
C PRO A 27 -8.55 -5.63 -24.46
N PHE A 28 -8.49 -6.71 -25.24
CA PHE A 28 -8.32 -8.07 -24.73
C PHE A 28 -6.97 -8.28 -24.05
N MET A 29 -5.90 -7.63 -24.52
CA MET A 29 -4.59 -7.69 -23.86
C MET A 29 -4.65 -7.08 -22.46
N SER A 30 -5.32 -5.92 -22.32
CA SER A 30 -5.52 -5.26 -21.03
C SER A 30 -6.40 -6.11 -20.10
N ASP A 31 -7.52 -6.62 -20.60
CA ASP A 31 -8.49 -7.38 -19.82
C ASP A 31 -7.91 -8.69 -19.26
N ASN A 32 -6.98 -9.31 -20.00
CA ASN A 32 -6.33 -10.55 -19.59
C ASN A 32 -4.95 -10.35 -18.96
N ALA A 33 -4.55 -9.10 -18.69
CA ALA A 33 -3.23 -8.77 -18.12
C ALA A 33 -2.05 -9.40 -18.90
N VAL A 34 -2.11 -9.40 -20.23
CA VAL A 34 -1.02 -9.90 -21.08
C VAL A 34 0.15 -8.91 -21.03
N ILE A 35 1.28 -9.36 -20.49
CA ILE A 35 2.50 -8.56 -20.39
C ILE A 35 3.35 -8.69 -21.67
N LYS A 36 4.24 -7.70 -21.87
CA LYS A 36 5.19 -7.69 -22.99
C LYS A 36 6.20 -8.81 -22.86
N THR A 37 6.69 -9.31 -23.99
CA THR A 37 7.66 -10.41 -23.99
C THR A 37 8.95 -10.03 -23.27
N GLU A 38 9.46 -8.81 -23.44
CA GLU A 38 10.64 -8.31 -22.73
C GLU A 38 10.47 -8.30 -21.20
N GLU A 39 9.29 -7.89 -20.73
CA GLU A 39 8.97 -7.83 -19.30
C GLU A 39 8.80 -9.24 -18.71
N LEU A 40 8.17 -10.14 -19.46
CA LEU A 40 8.05 -11.55 -19.11
C LEU A 40 9.42 -12.23 -19.02
N GLU A 41 10.29 -12.04 -20.02
CA GLU A 41 11.64 -12.60 -20.03
C GLU A 41 12.46 -12.10 -18.85
N LYS A 42 12.41 -10.79 -18.59
CA LYS A 42 13.10 -10.19 -17.45
C LYS A 42 12.62 -10.80 -16.13
N THR A 43 11.31 -10.88 -15.93
CA THR A 43 10.71 -11.42 -14.70
C THR A 43 11.08 -12.88 -14.49
N LEU A 44 10.99 -13.70 -15.55
CA LEU A 44 11.36 -15.12 -15.48
C LEU A 44 12.85 -15.32 -15.17
N LYS A 45 13.74 -14.52 -15.76
CA LYS A 45 15.18 -14.55 -15.45
C LYS A 45 15.46 -14.16 -14.01
N GLU A 46 14.82 -13.11 -13.50
CA GLU A 46 14.97 -12.67 -12.11
C GLU A 46 14.47 -13.74 -11.11
N MET A 47 13.36 -14.42 -11.43
CA MET A 47 12.83 -15.50 -10.60
C MET A 47 13.70 -16.77 -10.60
N GLN A 48 14.43 -17.01 -11.69
CA GLN A 48 15.32 -18.18 -11.89
C GLN A 48 16.74 -17.99 -11.33
N ALA A 49 17.11 -16.79 -10.86
CA ALA A 49 18.44 -16.53 -10.32
C ALA A 49 18.77 -17.48 -9.15
N GLU A 50 19.87 -18.24 -9.29
CA GLU A 50 20.29 -19.26 -8.31
C GLU A 50 20.57 -18.64 -6.94
N ASP A 51 21.36 -17.57 -6.90
CA ASP A 51 21.78 -16.88 -5.66
C ASP A 51 20.75 -15.88 -5.09
N ARG A 52 19.49 -15.89 -5.57
CA ARG A 52 18.49 -14.95 -5.04
C ARG A 52 18.06 -15.33 -3.62
N ASP A 53 18.07 -14.34 -2.73
CA ASP A 53 17.43 -14.43 -1.42
C ASP A 53 15.91 -14.53 -1.56
N LEU A 54 15.28 -15.12 -0.55
CA LEU A 54 13.83 -15.23 -0.48
C LEU A 54 13.26 -13.91 0.05
N LYS A 55 12.42 -13.25 -0.74
CA LYS A 55 11.86 -11.93 -0.38
C LYS A 55 10.68 -12.11 0.57
N VAL A 56 10.80 -11.55 1.77
CA VAL A 56 9.77 -11.59 2.82
C VAL A 56 9.13 -10.21 2.96
N GLY A 57 7.88 -10.07 2.56
CA GLY A 57 7.13 -8.82 2.71
C GLY A 57 6.46 -8.70 4.07
N ILE A 58 6.68 -7.59 4.78
CA ILE A 58 5.92 -7.25 5.99
C ILE A 58 4.92 -6.16 5.63
N ILE A 59 3.63 -6.50 5.67
CA ILE A 59 2.54 -5.60 5.25
C ILE A 59 1.49 -5.42 6.33
N GLY A 60 0.68 -4.38 6.16
CA GLY A 60 -0.36 -4.02 7.11
C GLY A 60 -0.61 -2.52 7.07
N ARG A 61 -1.75 -2.06 7.58
CA ARG A 61 -2.09 -0.64 7.62
C ARG A 61 -1.12 0.21 8.45
N VAL A 62 -1.23 1.53 8.33
CA VAL A 62 -0.50 2.48 9.17
C VAL A 62 -0.87 2.23 10.64
N LYS A 63 0.11 2.29 11.56
CA LYS A 63 -0.04 1.96 12.99
C LYS A 63 -0.48 0.52 13.31
N ALA A 64 -0.34 -0.40 12.36
CA ALA A 64 -0.54 -1.84 12.60
C ALA A 64 0.53 -2.48 13.50
N GLY A 65 1.64 -1.79 13.79
CA GLY A 65 2.74 -2.31 14.62
C GLY A 65 3.89 -2.95 13.85
N LYS A 66 3.95 -2.81 12.51
CA LYS A 66 5.02 -3.36 11.65
C LYS A 66 6.43 -2.96 12.10
N SER A 67 6.70 -1.66 12.24
CA SER A 67 8.03 -1.18 12.65
C SER A 67 8.39 -1.62 14.08
N SER A 68 7.39 -1.72 14.98
CA SER A 68 7.61 -2.26 16.34
C SER A 68 7.96 -3.76 16.30
N LEU A 69 7.31 -4.52 15.42
CA LEU A 69 7.60 -5.93 15.20
C LEU A 69 9.01 -6.12 14.62
N LEU A 70 9.38 -5.32 13.61
CA LEU A 70 10.70 -5.40 12.99
C LEU A 70 11.83 -4.94 13.92
N ASN A 71 11.60 -3.88 14.71
CA ASN A 71 12.53 -3.48 15.77
C ASN A 71 12.76 -4.60 16.78
N ALA A 72 11.70 -5.32 17.18
CA ALA A 72 11.83 -6.49 18.05
C ALA A 72 12.61 -7.63 17.39
N LEU A 73 12.22 -8.02 16.18
CA LEU A 73 12.71 -9.21 15.49
C LEU A 73 14.15 -9.05 14.94
N ILE A 74 14.49 -7.85 14.44
CA ILE A 74 15.74 -7.61 13.70
C ILE A 74 16.76 -6.82 14.51
N PHE A 75 16.29 -5.92 15.38
CA PHE A 75 17.14 -4.97 16.11
C PHE A 75 17.13 -5.22 17.63
N GLU A 76 16.74 -6.41 18.06
CA GLU A 76 16.69 -6.82 19.47
C GLU A 76 15.90 -5.85 20.39
N GLY A 77 14.84 -5.25 19.85
CA GLY A 77 14.01 -4.27 20.57
C GLY A 77 14.54 -2.84 20.54
N VAL A 78 15.72 -2.59 19.94
CA VAL A 78 16.22 -1.23 19.73
C VAL A 78 15.37 -0.54 18.66
N GLU A 79 14.87 0.66 18.95
CA GLU A 79 14.07 1.46 18.03
C GLU A 79 14.94 2.03 16.90
N VAL A 80 15.29 1.22 15.90
CA VAL A 80 16.07 1.64 14.73
C VAL A 80 15.16 2.20 13.64
N LEU A 81 14.11 1.47 13.29
CA LEU A 81 13.12 1.91 12.33
C LEU A 81 12.17 2.91 12.99
N PRO A 82 11.90 4.08 12.36
CA PRO A 82 11.01 5.07 12.94
C PRO A 82 9.59 4.50 13.05
N LYS A 83 8.99 4.62 14.24
CA LYS A 83 7.56 4.36 14.43
C LYS A 83 6.77 5.46 13.72
N ALA A 84 6.32 5.18 12.50
CA ALA A 84 5.56 6.14 11.70
C ALA A 84 4.29 6.60 12.44
N ALA A 85 4.32 7.83 12.98
CA ALA A 85 3.14 8.46 13.58
C ALA A 85 2.27 9.17 12.53
N THR A 86 2.89 9.60 11.44
CA THR A 86 2.24 10.28 10.31
C THR A 86 2.38 9.45 9.04
N PRO A 87 1.35 9.38 8.19
CA PRO A 87 1.40 8.53 7.00
C PRO A 87 2.47 8.94 5.96
N MET A 88 3.04 10.15 6.09
CA MET A 88 4.00 10.71 5.13
C MET A 88 5.45 10.16 5.29
N THR A 89 5.75 9.36 6.32
CA THR A 89 7.13 8.98 6.71
C THR A 89 7.65 7.66 6.14
N ALA A 90 6.86 6.92 5.37
CA ALA A 90 7.25 5.56 4.99
C ALA A 90 8.04 5.54 3.67
N SER A 91 9.36 5.68 3.74
CA SER A 91 10.23 5.14 2.69
C SER A 91 10.34 3.63 2.87
N LEU A 92 10.36 2.90 1.75
CA LEU A 92 10.55 1.45 1.75
C LEU A 92 11.85 1.09 2.48
N THR A 93 11.80 0.17 3.44
CA THR A 93 13.00 -0.33 4.11
C THR A 93 13.24 -1.78 3.75
N ILE A 94 14.44 -2.09 3.29
CA ILE A 94 14.88 -3.44 2.94
C ILE A 94 15.97 -3.84 3.93
N LEU A 95 15.81 -4.99 4.56
CA LEU A 95 16.73 -5.54 5.55
C LEU A 95 17.40 -6.78 4.94
N LYS A 96 18.73 -6.80 4.94
CA LYS A 96 19.54 -7.89 4.39
C LYS A 96 20.56 -8.40 5.38
N TYR A 97 20.95 -9.65 5.24
CA TYR A 97 22.10 -10.19 5.95
C TYR A 97 23.41 -9.61 5.41
N ALA A 98 24.30 -9.21 6.32
CA ALA A 98 25.71 -8.96 6.02
C ALA A 98 26.55 -9.14 7.30
N ASN A 99 27.83 -9.48 7.16
CA ASN A 99 28.73 -9.61 8.31
C ASN A 99 28.96 -8.28 9.04
N THR A 100 28.82 -7.16 8.33
CA THR A 100 29.06 -5.81 8.85
C THR A 100 27.82 -4.94 8.69
N LEU A 101 27.55 -4.08 9.66
CA LEU A 101 26.48 -3.09 9.57
C LEU A 101 26.80 -2.09 8.45
N SER A 102 25.93 -2.01 7.45
CA SER A 102 25.98 -0.98 6.41
C SER A 102 24.58 -0.51 6.07
N THR A 103 24.45 0.73 5.65
CA THR A 103 23.16 1.27 5.22
C THR A 103 23.34 2.09 3.97
N GLU A 104 22.49 1.84 2.98
CA GLU A 104 22.48 2.51 1.69
C GLU A 104 21.09 3.08 1.40
N VAL A 105 21.07 4.31 0.91
CA VAL A 105 19.86 5.03 0.54
C VAL A 105 19.75 5.00 -0.98
N GLU A 106 18.61 4.53 -1.46
CA GLU A 106 18.23 4.69 -2.85
C GLU A 106 17.50 6.04 -2.95
N PHE A 107 18.04 6.97 -3.74
CA PHE A 107 17.36 8.22 -4.07
C PHE A 107 16.54 8.07 -5.35
N TYR A 108 15.58 8.98 -5.57
CA TYR A 108 14.91 9.08 -6.86
C TYR A 108 15.91 9.41 -7.97
N SER A 109 15.85 8.66 -9.06
CA SER A 109 16.66 8.90 -10.26
C SER A 109 16.16 10.12 -11.04
N PRO A 110 16.97 10.70 -11.95
CA PRO A 110 16.51 11.78 -12.82
C PRO A 110 15.25 11.42 -13.62
N LYS A 111 15.13 10.14 -14.03
CA LYS A 111 13.93 9.63 -14.70
C LYS A 111 12.71 9.66 -13.77
N ASP A 112 12.87 9.18 -12.53
CA ASP A 112 11.76 9.22 -11.56
C ASP A 112 11.32 10.67 -11.29
N ILE A 113 12.27 11.61 -11.20
CA ILE A 113 11.99 13.04 -10.97
C ILE A 113 11.26 13.66 -12.16
N ALA A 114 11.67 13.34 -13.39
CA ALA A 114 10.98 13.80 -14.59
C ALA A 114 9.52 13.26 -14.68
N GLU A 115 9.28 12.03 -14.24
CA GLU A 115 7.93 11.47 -14.13
C GLU A 115 7.09 12.21 -13.08
N LEU A 116 7.68 12.52 -11.90
CA LEU A 116 7.03 13.34 -10.87
C LEU A 116 6.69 14.75 -11.37
N GLU A 117 7.58 15.37 -12.13
CA GLU A 117 7.39 16.68 -12.73
C GLU A 117 6.22 16.69 -13.73
N ASN A 118 6.16 15.70 -14.63
CA ASN A 118 5.08 15.60 -15.61
C ASN A 118 3.71 15.41 -14.93
N GLU A 119 3.62 14.60 -13.88
CA GLU A 119 2.38 14.43 -13.12
C GLU A 119 2.03 15.69 -12.30
N HIS A 120 3.02 16.41 -11.77
CA HIS A 120 2.81 17.73 -11.16
C HIS A 120 2.23 18.74 -12.16
N GLU A 121 2.79 18.82 -13.36
CA GLU A 121 2.27 19.69 -14.43
C GLU A 121 0.85 19.29 -14.86
N ARG A 122 0.56 17.98 -14.87
CA ARG A 122 -0.79 17.47 -15.12
C ARG A 122 -1.77 17.93 -14.04
N TYR A 123 -1.39 17.84 -12.77
CA TYR A 123 -2.19 18.39 -11.67
C TYR A 123 -2.45 19.88 -11.85
N VAL A 124 -1.42 20.68 -12.13
CA VAL A 124 -1.53 22.13 -12.30
C VAL A 124 -2.46 22.48 -13.48
N ARG A 125 -2.34 21.78 -14.61
CA ARG A 125 -3.22 21.96 -15.77
C ARG A 125 -4.68 21.66 -15.43
N GLU A 126 -4.94 20.54 -14.77
CA GLU A 126 -6.30 20.15 -14.41
C GLU A 126 -6.91 21.07 -13.35
N PHE A 127 -6.10 21.47 -12.36
CA PHE A 127 -6.49 22.48 -11.36
C PHE A 127 -6.91 23.79 -12.02
N ASN A 128 -6.07 24.33 -12.90
CA ASN A 128 -6.37 25.58 -13.60
C ASN A 128 -7.61 25.45 -14.49
N ARG A 129 -7.78 24.31 -15.20
CA ARG A 129 -8.97 24.04 -16.01
C ARG A 129 -10.25 24.12 -15.17
N ILE A 130 -10.26 23.45 -14.02
CA ILE A 130 -11.42 23.45 -13.11
C ILE A 130 -11.68 24.84 -12.53
N VAL A 131 -10.62 25.57 -12.14
CA VAL A 131 -10.74 26.94 -11.64
C VAL A 131 -11.33 27.86 -12.71
N GLU A 132 -10.84 27.82 -13.93
CA GLU A 132 -11.35 28.65 -15.03
C GLU A 132 -12.82 28.36 -15.35
N GLU A 133 -13.20 27.08 -15.42
CA GLU A 133 -14.59 26.66 -15.64
C GLU A 133 -15.51 27.20 -14.53
N GLU A 134 -15.08 27.09 -13.27
CA GLU A 134 -15.91 27.48 -12.13
C GLU A 134 -15.95 28.99 -11.91
N VAL A 135 -14.87 29.72 -12.24
CA VAL A 135 -14.88 31.19 -12.31
C VAL A 135 -15.83 31.67 -13.41
N LYS A 136 -15.78 31.10 -14.62
CA LYS A 136 -16.70 31.46 -15.72
C LYS A 136 -18.15 31.23 -15.32
N LYS A 137 -18.46 30.11 -14.66
CA LYS A 137 -19.80 29.78 -14.17
C LYS A 137 -20.27 30.75 -13.10
N GLN A 138 -19.44 31.05 -12.10
CA GLN A 138 -19.78 31.98 -11.02
C GLN A 138 -19.90 33.43 -11.51
N LYS A 139 -19.07 33.88 -12.45
CA LYS A 139 -19.20 35.21 -13.07
C LYS A 139 -20.51 35.35 -13.84
N LYS A 140 -20.91 34.35 -14.64
CA LYS A 140 -22.22 34.34 -15.31
C LYS A 140 -23.37 34.44 -14.30
N GLN A 141 -23.29 33.72 -13.20
CA GLN A 141 -24.29 33.75 -12.14
C GLN A 141 -24.33 35.11 -11.42
N SER A 142 -23.18 35.70 -11.10
CA SER A 142 -23.08 37.03 -10.48
C SER A 142 -23.62 38.14 -11.39
N LEU A 143 -23.35 38.07 -12.70
CA LEU A 143 -23.92 39.00 -13.68
C LEU A 143 -25.44 38.87 -13.79
N SER A 144 -25.97 37.64 -13.81
CA SER A 144 -27.42 37.40 -13.77
C SER A 144 -28.05 37.98 -12.51
N ASN A 145 -27.40 37.80 -11.35
CA ASN A 145 -27.89 38.30 -10.07
C ASN A 145 -27.87 39.83 -10.00
N ARG A 146 -26.79 40.46 -10.48
CA ARG A 146 -26.72 41.93 -10.64
C ARG A 146 -27.81 42.47 -11.57
N ALA A 147 -28.10 41.78 -12.67
CA ALA A 147 -29.17 42.19 -13.59
C ALA A 147 -30.56 42.08 -12.93
N LYS A 148 -30.81 41.03 -12.14
CA LYS A 148 -32.05 40.86 -11.36
C LYS A 148 -32.19 41.94 -10.29
N GLU A 149 -31.13 42.26 -9.54
CA GLU A 149 -31.14 43.36 -8.57
C GLU A 149 -31.35 44.73 -9.25
N GLY A 150 -30.70 44.98 -10.39
CA GLY A 150 -30.88 46.20 -11.16
C GLY A 150 -32.33 46.39 -11.63
N LEU A 151 -32.95 45.32 -12.14
CA LEU A 151 -34.36 45.34 -12.56
C LEU A 151 -35.31 45.53 -11.36
N LYS A 152 -35.03 44.88 -10.23
CA LYS A 152 -35.82 45.00 -9.00
C LYS A 152 -35.73 46.42 -8.42
N ASN A 153 -34.55 47.03 -8.43
CA ASN A 153 -34.33 48.40 -7.99
C ASN A 153 -35.03 49.41 -8.92
N LEU A 154 -35.00 49.20 -10.24
CA LEU A 154 -35.74 50.03 -11.20
C LEU A 154 -37.26 49.91 -11.02
N GLY A 155 -37.77 48.69 -10.78
CA GLY A 155 -39.18 48.44 -10.49
C GLY A 155 -39.65 49.08 -9.18
N ASN A 156 -38.82 49.05 -8.14
CA ASN A 156 -39.09 49.76 -6.88
C ASN A 156 -39.09 51.29 -7.05
N MET A 157 -38.23 51.82 -7.94
CA MET A 157 -38.16 53.26 -8.23
C MET A 157 -39.36 53.76 -9.04
N LEU A 158 -39.92 52.94 -9.93
CA LEU A 158 -41.09 53.28 -10.75
C LEU A 158 -42.43 53.07 -10.01
N SER A 159 -42.49 52.20 -9.00
CA SER A 159 -43.72 51.84 -8.29
C SER A 159 -44.02 52.68 -7.04
N GLY A 160 -43.15 53.63 -6.66
CA GLY A 160 -43.42 54.57 -5.55
C GLY A 160 -43.54 53.93 -4.17
N ASN A 161 -43.35 52.62 -4.02
CA ASN A 161 -43.42 51.92 -2.74
C ASN A 161 -42.04 51.88 -2.07
N LYS A 162 -41.79 52.82 -1.17
CA LYS A 162 -40.76 52.66 -0.13
C LYS A 162 -41.29 51.69 0.93
N SER A 163 -40.98 50.42 0.78
CA SER A 163 -41.10 49.46 1.89
C SER A 163 -39.75 49.38 2.60
N ASP A 164 -39.75 49.65 3.90
CA ASP A 164 -38.54 49.71 4.76
C ASP A 164 -38.05 48.33 5.23
N GLU A 165 -38.59 47.23 4.69
CA GLU A 165 -38.04 45.89 4.91
C GLU A 165 -37.06 45.54 3.80
N ALA A 166 -35.77 45.60 4.14
CA ALA A 166 -34.68 45.21 3.26
C ALA A 166 -34.84 43.76 2.80
N ALA A 167 -35.40 43.56 1.60
CA ALA A 167 -35.40 42.27 0.93
C ALA A 167 -33.96 41.72 0.89
N PRO A 168 -33.75 40.41 1.08
CA PRO A 168 -32.41 39.84 1.15
C PRO A 168 -31.64 40.20 -0.13
N LYS A 169 -30.54 40.96 0.03
CA LYS A 169 -29.61 41.26 -1.06
C LYS A 169 -29.10 39.94 -1.63
N GLU A 170 -29.10 39.82 -2.96
CA GLU A 170 -28.45 38.65 -3.56
C GLU A 170 -26.94 38.77 -3.27
N ASN A 171 -26.31 37.70 -2.78
CA ASN A 171 -24.89 37.71 -2.41
C ASN A 171 -24.02 37.92 -3.67
N ILE A 172 -23.67 39.17 -3.97
CA ILE A 172 -22.74 39.54 -5.04
C ILE A 172 -21.32 39.38 -4.51
N LEU A 173 -20.68 38.27 -4.84
CA LEU A 173 -19.28 38.03 -4.53
C LEU A 173 -18.38 38.94 -5.38
N SER A 174 -17.29 39.42 -4.78
CA SER A 174 -16.20 40.09 -5.49
C SER A 174 -15.44 39.11 -6.39
N ASP A 175 -14.71 39.64 -7.38
CA ASP A 175 -13.91 38.83 -8.29
C ASP A 175 -12.86 37.99 -7.54
N GLU A 176 -12.26 38.51 -6.47
CA GLU A 176 -11.31 37.77 -5.62
C GLU A 176 -11.98 36.62 -4.85
N GLU A 177 -13.19 36.83 -4.33
CA GLU A 177 -13.93 35.78 -3.61
C GLU A 177 -14.39 34.67 -4.56
N ILE A 178 -14.77 35.01 -5.79
CA ILE A 178 -15.11 34.04 -6.84
C ILE A 178 -13.90 33.15 -7.15
N VAL A 179 -12.71 33.73 -7.30
CA VAL A 179 -11.47 32.97 -7.53
C VAL A 179 -11.15 32.07 -6.35
N LYS A 180 -11.12 32.59 -5.11
CA LYS A 180 -10.86 31.77 -3.91
C LYS A 180 -11.85 30.62 -3.74
N ARG A 181 -13.13 30.85 -4.09
CA ARG A 181 -14.16 29.81 -4.06
C ARG A 181 -13.93 28.77 -5.16
N ALA A 182 -13.59 29.19 -6.37
CA ALA A 182 -13.27 28.28 -7.47
C ALA A 182 -12.03 27.42 -7.15
N GLU A 183 -10.98 28.00 -6.58
CA GLU A 183 -9.81 27.26 -6.10
C GLU A 183 -10.17 26.21 -5.04
N ARG A 184 -11.05 26.55 -4.09
CA ARG A 184 -11.52 25.59 -3.07
C ARG A 184 -12.28 24.43 -3.72
N ILE A 185 -13.17 24.73 -4.66
CA ILE A 185 -13.92 23.70 -5.42
C ILE A 185 -12.97 22.83 -6.24
N ALA A 186 -11.97 23.42 -6.88
CA ALA A 186 -10.97 22.69 -7.65
C ALA A 186 -10.15 21.74 -6.76
N LYS A 187 -9.70 22.22 -5.58
CA LYS A 187 -9.05 21.36 -4.57
C LYS A 187 -9.97 20.22 -4.14
N ASP A 188 -11.23 20.49 -3.84
CA ASP A 188 -12.17 19.46 -3.39
C ASP A 188 -12.52 18.45 -4.49
N LYS A 189 -12.62 18.86 -5.75
CA LYS A 189 -12.81 17.94 -6.88
C LYS A 189 -11.58 17.06 -7.10
N LEU A 190 -10.39 17.65 -7.04
CA LEU A 190 -9.13 16.93 -7.24
C LEU A 190 -8.78 15.99 -6.08
N LYS A 191 -9.34 16.18 -4.87
CA LYS A 191 -9.21 15.20 -3.78
C LYS A 191 -9.70 13.80 -4.16
N GLY A 192 -10.60 13.67 -5.16
CA GLY A 192 -11.02 12.38 -5.68
C GLY A 192 -9.91 11.62 -6.43
N ASP A 193 -8.86 12.30 -6.86
CA ASP A 193 -7.64 11.72 -7.44
C ASP A 193 -6.48 11.87 -6.45
N GLU A 194 -6.53 11.07 -5.38
CA GLU A 194 -5.52 11.05 -4.31
C GLU A 194 -4.09 10.84 -4.87
N ARG A 195 -3.96 10.08 -5.96
CA ARG A 195 -2.69 9.85 -6.64
C ARG A 195 -2.12 11.15 -7.18
N LEU A 196 -2.89 11.88 -7.97
CA LEU A 196 -2.42 13.10 -8.61
C LEU A 196 -2.10 14.19 -7.57
N VAL A 197 -2.93 14.32 -6.52
CA VAL A 197 -2.70 15.26 -5.41
C VAL A 197 -1.40 14.94 -4.68
N SER A 198 -1.14 13.67 -4.37
CA SER A 198 0.06 13.32 -3.62
C SER A 198 1.35 13.46 -4.43
N LEU A 199 1.32 13.15 -5.72
CA LEU A 199 2.48 13.35 -6.61
C LEU A 199 2.86 14.82 -6.67
N TYR A 200 1.84 15.69 -6.79
CA TYR A 200 2.00 17.13 -6.69
C TYR A 200 2.64 17.55 -5.36
N ASP A 201 2.11 17.09 -4.22
CA ASP A 201 2.64 17.42 -2.89
C ASP A 201 4.09 16.94 -2.68
N GLN A 202 4.43 15.76 -3.20
CA GLN A 202 5.78 15.23 -3.12
C GLN A 202 6.77 16.09 -3.91
N TYR A 203 6.43 16.44 -5.16
CA TYR A 203 7.27 17.28 -5.99
C TYR A 203 7.40 18.71 -5.43
N GLU A 204 6.33 19.27 -4.85
CA GLU A 204 6.36 20.54 -4.13
C GLU A 204 7.30 20.51 -2.92
N LYS A 205 7.32 19.41 -2.16
CA LYS A 205 8.29 19.22 -1.06
C LYS A 205 9.72 19.15 -1.59
N MET A 206 9.97 18.42 -2.68
CA MET A 206 11.29 18.35 -3.31
C MET A 206 11.76 19.75 -3.79
N LYS A 207 10.88 20.53 -4.42
CA LYS A 207 11.16 21.91 -4.85
C LYS A 207 11.53 22.82 -3.67
N LYS A 208 10.74 22.79 -2.60
CA LYS A 208 11.00 23.59 -1.38
C LYS A 208 12.30 23.23 -0.68
N SER A 209 12.76 21.98 -0.85
CA SER A 209 13.97 21.45 -0.21
C SER A 209 15.27 21.82 -0.94
N GLY A 210 15.18 22.51 -2.09
CA GLY A 210 16.26 23.33 -2.65
C GLY A 210 17.14 22.71 -3.74
N SER A 211 17.10 21.39 -3.96
CA SER A 211 17.79 20.74 -5.09
C SER A 211 16.99 19.57 -5.65
N LEU A 212 16.76 19.53 -6.96
CA LEU A 212 16.19 18.36 -7.66
C LEU A 212 17.27 17.38 -8.13
N ASN A 213 18.55 17.74 -7.99
CA ASN A 213 19.65 16.85 -8.35
C ASN A 213 20.03 15.95 -7.17
N THR A 214 19.72 14.66 -7.30
CA THR A 214 20.00 13.61 -6.32
C THR A 214 21.29 12.85 -6.60
N GLU A 215 21.93 13.02 -7.76
CA GLU A 215 23.11 12.25 -8.19
C GLU A 215 24.36 12.52 -7.34
N ASN A 216 24.44 13.72 -6.75
CA ASN A 216 25.56 14.14 -5.91
C ASN A 216 25.37 13.82 -4.42
N LEU A 217 24.25 13.21 -4.03
CA LEU A 217 23.99 12.84 -2.65
C LEU A 217 24.72 11.53 -2.32
N ASP A 218 25.48 11.51 -1.22
CA ASP A 218 26.07 10.27 -0.73
C ASP A 218 24.95 9.31 -0.28
N PRO A 219 24.81 8.14 -0.93
CA PRO A 219 23.80 7.18 -0.54
C PRO A 219 24.18 6.42 0.74
N ARG A 220 25.44 6.47 1.20
CA ARG A 220 25.89 5.64 2.32
C ARG A 220 25.65 6.31 3.66
N ILE A 221 25.02 5.57 4.58
CA ILE A 221 24.91 5.95 5.99
C ILE A 221 25.87 5.06 6.77
N GLN A 222 26.97 5.66 7.24
CA GLN A 222 27.88 5.01 8.17
C GLN A 222 27.37 5.18 9.60
N ALA A 223 27.27 4.10 10.36
CA ALA A 223 26.94 4.14 11.79
C ALA A 223 27.72 3.04 12.51
N ASN A 224 28.25 3.36 13.69
CA ASN A 224 29.04 2.42 14.47
C ASN A 224 28.17 1.50 15.34
N ASN A 225 26.92 1.89 15.57
CA ASN A 225 25.95 1.13 16.34
C ASN A 225 24.50 1.47 15.92
N LEU A 226 23.54 0.70 16.43
CA LEU A 226 22.11 0.84 16.10
C LEU A 226 21.49 2.17 16.55
N GLN A 227 21.96 2.76 17.65
CA GLN A 227 21.45 4.03 18.15
C GLN A 227 21.87 5.20 17.25
N GLU A 228 23.14 5.22 16.83
CA GLU A 228 23.66 6.18 15.86
C GLU A 228 22.95 6.02 14.51
N LEU A 229 22.70 4.77 14.09
CA LEU A 229 21.96 4.48 12.87
C LEU A 229 20.55 5.07 12.93
N ASN A 230 19.80 4.89 14.03
CA ASN A 230 18.48 5.50 14.18
C ASN A 230 18.52 7.03 13.99
N GLN A 231 19.45 7.71 14.66
CA GLN A 231 19.56 9.17 14.57
C GLN A 231 19.84 9.65 13.14
N LYS A 232 20.71 8.94 12.41
CA LYS A 232 21.02 9.27 11.02
C LYS A 232 19.86 8.93 10.07
N LEU A 233 19.20 7.79 10.28
CA LEU A 233 18.04 7.37 9.50
C LEU A 233 16.90 8.40 9.54
N LEU A 234 16.68 9.07 10.68
CA LEU A 234 15.64 10.11 10.79
C LEU A 234 15.79 11.24 9.76
N GLN A 235 16.99 11.51 9.24
CA GLN A 235 17.19 12.50 8.17
C GLN A 235 16.64 12.05 6.81
N PHE A 236 16.48 10.75 6.60
CA PHE A 236 16.06 10.13 5.33
C PHE A 236 14.65 9.58 5.38
N VAL A 237 14.20 9.09 6.54
CA VAL A 237 12.88 8.45 6.70
C VAL A 237 11.97 9.17 7.71
N GLY A 238 12.49 10.18 8.43
CA GLY A 238 11.69 10.99 9.35
C GLY A 238 10.79 12.00 8.62
N ALA A 239 9.68 12.39 9.25
CA ALA A 239 8.70 13.33 8.67
C ALA A 239 9.32 14.67 8.27
N ASP A 240 10.22 15.16 9.10
CA ASP A 240 10.94 16.43 8.93
C ASP A 240 12.40 16.20 8.47
N GLY A 241 12.71 15.00 7.95
CA GLY A 241 14.05 14.64 7.51
C GLY A 241 14.45 15.43 6.26
N LYS A 242 15.65 16.02 6.28
CA LYS A 242 16.17 16.83 5.16
C LYS A 242 16.16 16.09 3.81
N TYR A 243 16.48 14.79 3.82
CA TYR A 243 16.61 13.98 2.62
C TYR A 243 15.36 13.14 2.31
N MET A 244 14.35 13.18 3.17
CA MET A 244 13.14 12.37 3.01
C MET A 244 12.39 12.61 1.70
N PRO A 245 12.22 13.86 1.20
CA PRO A 245 11.57 14.10 -0.10
C PRO A 245 12.25 13.37 -1.26
N TYR A 246 13.57 13.15 -1.17
CA TYR A 246 14.40 12.54 -2.20
C TYR A 246 14.61 11.02 -2.00
N THR A 247 14.29 10.51 -0.81
CA THR A 247 14.59 9.13 -0.42
C THR A 247 13.54 8.18 -0.95
N LYS A 248 13.98 7.31 -1.86
CA LYS A 248 13.15 6.32 -2.56
C LYS A 248 13.08 5.00 -1.77
N ALA A 249 14.18 4.53 -1.20
CA ALA A 249 14.23 3.38 -0.30
C ALA A 249 15.48 3.43 0.59
N VAL A 250 15.48 2.67 1.68
CA VAL A 250 16.65 2.45 2.52
C VAL A 250 16.94 0.96 2.61
N ARG A 251 18.19 0.58 2.39
CA ARG A 251 18.69 -0.78 2.53
C ARG A 251 19.59 -0.83 3.75
N ILE A 252 19.24 -1.63 4.74
CA ILE A 252 20.03 -1.87 5.95
C ILE A 252 20.54 -3.30 5.88
N SER A 253 21.86 -3.45 5.91
CA SER A 253 22.52 -4.75 5.95
C SER A 253 23.15 -4.93 7.32
N LEU A 254 22.86 -6.04 7.98
CA LEU A 254 23.36 -6.30 9.34
C LEU A 254 23.54 -7.80 9.61
N ASN A 255 24.36 -8.09 10.63
CA ASN A 255 24.64 -9.47 11.03
C ASN A 255 23.53 -9.98 11.95
N ASN A 256 22.41 -10.37 11.34
CA ASN A 256 21.30 -11.00 12.04
C ASN A 256 20.99 -12.37 11.39
N PRO A 257 21.08 -13.49 12.14
CA PRO A 257 20.77 -14.83 11.62
C PRO A 257 19.37 -14.97 11.03
N ASN A 258 18.38 -14.22 11.54
CA ASN A 258 17.00 -14.20 11.02
C ASN A 258 16.90 -13.63 9.59
N LEU A 259 17.98 -13.05 9.05
CA LEU A 259 18.07 -12.55 7.68
C LEU A 259 18.89 -13.45 6.75
N LYS A 260 19.49 -14.52 7.26
CA LYS A 260 20.31 -15.41 6.42
C LYS A 260 19.42 -16.06 5.36
N ASP A 261 19.81 -15.93 4.09
CA ASP A 261 19.05 -16.38 2.91
C ASP A 261 17.71 -15.64 2.66
N LEU A 262 17.42 -14.58 3.44
CA LEU A 262 16.17 -13.82 3.42
C LEU A 262 16.43 -12.33 3.17
N GLU A 263 15.53 -11.71 2.41
CA GLU A 263 15.45 -10.26 2.24
C GLU A 263 14.12 -9.77 2.82
N VAL A 264 14.14 -9.12 3.98
CA VAL A 264 12.92 -8.64 4.64
C VAL A 264 12.60 -7.24 4.15
N ILE A 265 11.40 -7.05 3.63
CA ILE A 265 10.94 -5.81 3.03
C ILE A 265 9.84 -5.23 3.92
N ASP A 266 10.15 -4.16 4.65
CA ASP A 266 9.16 -3.35 5.35
C ASP A 266 8.47 -2.44 4.34
N THR A 267 7.20 -2.75 4.08
CA THR A 267 6.39 -1.95 3.18
C THR A 267 5.78 -0.76 3.92
N PRO A 268 5.71 0.42 3.26
CA PRO A 268 4.80 1.47 3.68
C PRO A 268 3.41 0.92 3.96
N GLY A 269 2.74 1.45 4.98
CA GLY A 269 1.36 1.02 5.24
C GLY A 269 0.51 1.27 4.02
N VAL A 270 -0.23 0.29 3.54
CA VAL A 270 -0.83 0.34 2.18
C VAL A 270 -2.01 1.34 2.06
N ASN A 271 -2.39 1.99 3.15
CA ASN A 271 -3.18 3.23 3.19
C ASN A 271 -2.26 4.46 3.33
N ASP A 272 -1.08 4.42 2.71
CA ASP A 272 -0.19 5.58 2.63
C ASP A 272 -0.93 6.61 1.75
N PRO A 273 -1.15 7.85 2.22
CA PRO A 273 -1.80 8.88 1.41
C PRO A 273 -0.99 9.20 0.14
N ILE A 274 0.24 8.70 0.05
CA ILE A 274 1.09 8.81 -1.12
C ILE A 274 0.90 7.60 -2.03
N ALA A 275 0.00 7.73 -3.02
CA ALA A 275 -0.37 6.65 -3.94
C ALA A 275 0.82 6.09 -4.76
N CYS A 276 1.86 6.88 -5.05
CA CYS A 276 3.06 6.35 -5.74
C CYS A 276 3.81 5.32 -4.87
N ARG A 277 3.75 5.48 -3.54
CA ARG A 277 4.30 4.50 -2.58
C ARG A 277 3.40 3.28 -2.49
N GLU A 278 2.09 3.45 -2.62
CA GLU A 278 1.13 2.34 -2.72
C GLU A 278 1.34 1.51 -3.99
N GLU A 279 1.46 2.13 -5.17
CA GLU A 279 1.75 1.42 -6.44
C GLU A 279 3.07 0.67 -6.38
N ARG A 280 4.09 1.26 -5.76
CA ARG A 280 5.38 0.59 -5.59
C ARG A 280 5.33 -0.52 -4.55
N THR A 281 4.60 -0.32 -3.47
CA THR A 281 4.30 -1.38 -2.49
C THR A 281 3.60 -2.54 -3.20
N LYS A 282 2.64 -2.27 -4.09
CA LYS A 282 2.00 -3.29 -4.93
C LYS A 282 3.01 -4.01 -5.83
N ALA A 283 3.93 -3.29 -6.47
CA ALA A 283 4.96 -3.91 -7.31
C ALA A 283 5.87 -4.84 -6.50
N LEU A 284 6.34 -4.39 -5.33
CA LEU A 284 7.21 -5.17 -4.45
C LEU A 284 6.50 -6.38 -3.84
N LEU A 285 5.19 -6.27 -3.60
CA LEU A 285 4.40 -7.39 -3.10
C LEU A 285 4.31 -8.54 -4.09
N LYS A 286 4.32 -8.28 -5.40
CA LYS A 286 4.40 -9.34 -6.42
C LYS A 286 5.73 -10.09 -6.35
N ASP A 287 6.80 -9.37 -6.03
CA ASP A 287 8.13 -9.94 -5.93
C ASP A 287 8.34 -10.75 -4.65
N CYS A 288 7.52 -10.54 -3.60
CA CYS A 288 7.62 -11.27 -2.34
C CYS A 288 7.29 -12.76 -2.52
N ASP A 289 8.12 -13.62 -1.94
CA ASP A 289 7.94 -15.07 -1.93
C ASP A 289 7.12 -15.50 -0.70
N VAL A 290 7.31 -14.79 0.42
CA VAL A 290 6.56 -14.96 1.69
C VAL A 290 6.01 -13.60 2.13
N VAL A 291 4.80 -13.57 2.68
CA VAL A 291 4.16 -12.33 3.16
C VAL A 291 3.61 -12.50 4.56
N PHE A 292 4.00 -11.60 5.47
CA PHE A 292 3.40 -11.45 6.79
C PHE A 292 2.42 -10.27 6.78
N ILE A 293 1.15 -10.56 7.04
CA ILE A 293 0.09 -9.57 7.15
C ILE A 293 -0.11 -9.23 8.62
N ILE A 294 0.31 -8.02 9.00
CA ILE A 294 0.23 -7.50 10.35
C ILE A 294 -1.08 -6.73 10.53
N SER A 295 -1.93 -7.20 11.46
CA SER A 295 -3.18 -6.53 11.83
C SER A 295 -3.24 -6.36 13.35
N PRO A 296 -3.64 -5.20 13.89
CA PRO A 296 -3.92 -5.05 15.32
C PRO A 296 -4.96 -6.07 15.82
N SER A 297 -4.69 -6.72 16.94
CA SER A 297 -5.57 -7.72 17.56
C SER A 297 -6.98 -7.20 17.87
N GLY A 298 -7.11 -5.99 18.42
CA GLY A 298 -8.40 -5.40 18.77
C GLY A 298 -9.27 -4.97 17.57
N GLN A 299 -8.72 -5.02 16.35
CA GLN A 299 -9.44 -4.76 15.11
C GLN A 299 -8.91 -5.71 14.04
N PHE A 300 -8.95 -7.01 14.29
CA PHE A 300 -8.31 -7.97 13.40
C PHE A 300 -9.05 -8.07 12.06
N LEU A 301 -8.31 -8.17 10.94
CA LEU A 301 -8.86 -8.41 9.59
C LEU A 301 -9.97 -7.43 9.15
N THR A 302 -9.75 -6.13 9.33
CA THR A 302 -10.67 -5.09 8.81
C THR A 302 -10.74 -5.10 7.29
N GLU A 303 -11.72 -4.41 6.69
CA GLU A 303 -11.82 -4.23 5.23
C GLU A 303 -10.51 -3.74 4.60
N SER A 304 -9.80 -2.84 5.30
CA SER A 304 -8.49 -2.38 4.84
C SER A 304 -7.48 -3.52 4.79
N ASP A 305 -7.38 -4.36 5.83
CA ASP A 305 -6.45 -5.49 5.87
C ASP A 305 -6.81 -6.54 4.80
N MET A 306 -8.11 -6.78 4.61
CA MET A 306 -8.62 -7.69 3.57
C MET A 306 -8.35 -7.18 2.16
N SER A 307 -8.42 -5.86 1.94
CA SER A 307 -8.00 -5.28 0.65
C SER A 307 -6.52 -5.52 0.36
N LEU A 308 -5.67 -5.62 1.39
CA LEU A 308 -4.24 -5.94 1.22
C LEU A 308 -4.08 -7.40 0.87
N PHE A 309 -4.78 -8.25 1.61
CA PHE A 309 -4.79 -9.67 1.36
C PHE A 309 -5.26 -9.98 -0.07
N ASP A 310 -6.33 -9.35 -0.55
CA ASP A 310 -6.83 -9.51 -1.93
C ASP A 310 -5.77 -9.12 -2.97
N ARG A 311 -5.01 -8.04 -2.72
CA ARG A 311 -3.95 -7.60 -3.64
C ARG A 311 -2.78 -8.58 -3.72
N VAL A 312 -2.51 -9.28 -2.63
CA VAL A 312 -1.42 -10.26 -2.50
C VAL A 312 -1.88 -11.64 -3.00
N SER A 313 -3.14 -12.00 -2.78
CA SER A 313 -3.71 -13.31 -3.13
C SER A 313 -4.18 -13.40 -4.58
N HIS A 314 -4.55 -12.28 -5.22
CA HIS A 314 -5.17 -12.29 -6.55
C HIS A 314 -4.20 -12.31 -7.74
N LYS A 315 -2.88 -12.18 -7.59
CA LYS A 315 -1.97 -12.04 -8.75
C LYS A 315 -0.76 -12.96 -8.74
N GLU A 316 -0.68 -13.76 -9.81
CA GLU A 316 0.48 -14.47 -10.37
C GLU A 316 1.42 -15.15 -9.37
N GLY A 317 1.02 -16.36 -8.96
CA GLY A 317 1.82 -17.24 -8.11
C GLY A 317 1.26 -17.36 -6.68
N LEU A 318 1.19 -18.59 -6.15
CA LEU A 318 0.93 -18.77 -4.72
C LEU A 318 2.10 -18.23 -3.90
N GLN A 319 1.81 -17.26 -3.04
CA GLN A 319 2.72 -16.79 -2.00
C GLN A 319 2.42 -17.52 -0.69
N GLU A 320 3.45 -17.74 0.12
CA GLU A 320 3.25 -18.25 1.47
C GLU A 320 2.82 -17.08 2.38
N ILE A 321 1.61 -17.13 2.93
CA ILE A 321 1.01 -16.02 3.69
C ILE A 321 0.87 -16.41 5.16
N TYR A 322 1.33 -15.51 6.04
CA TYR A 322 1.19 -15.61 7.49
C TYR A 322 0.41 -14.42 8.04
N PHE A 323 -0.56 -14.69 8.92
CA PHE A 323 -1.32 -13.64 9.60
C PHE A 323 -0.76 -13.41 11.00
N VAL A 324 -0.40 -12.16 11.29
CA VAL A 324 0.12 -11.75 12.60
C VAL A 324 -0.85 -10.76 13.24
N ALA A 325 -1.44 -11.17 14.34
CA ALA A 325 -2.18 -10.27 15.21
C ALA A 325 -1.20 -9.54 16.13
N SER A 326 -1.03 -8.24 15.94
CA SER A 326 -0.12 -7.43 16.77
C SER A 326 -0.83 -6.91 18.02
N LYS A 327 -0.04 -6.39 18.97
CA LYS A 327 -0.53 -5.80 20.24
C LYS A 327 -1.21 -6.86 21.13
N ALA A 328 -0.54 -7.98 21.34
CA ALA A 328 -0.99 -9.03 22.27
C ALA A 328 -1.28 -8.48 23.67
N ASP A 329 -0.48 -7.52 24.15
CA ASP A 329 -0.70 -6.78 25.40
C ASP A 329 -2.08 -6.13 25.50
N SER A 330 -2.55 -5.54 24.40
CA SER A 330 -3.88 -4.93 24.33
C SER A 330 -4.99 -5.98 24.19
N ALA A 331 -4.71 -7.11 23.53
CA ALA A 331 -5.68 -8.21 23.36
C ALA A 331 -6.04 -8.83 24.71
N VAL A 332 -5.01 -9.18 25.49
CA VAL A 332 -5.20 -9.79 26.81
C VAL A 332 -5.82 -8.80 27.79
N GLY A 333 -5.49 -7.52 27.70
CA GLY A 333 -6.06 -6.47 28.55
C GLY A 333 -7.53 -6.10 28.28
N SER A 334 -8.20 -6.74 27.31
CA SER A 334 -9.62 -6.46 27.04
C SER A 334 -10.50 -6.99 28.17
N MET A 335 -11.46 -6.21 28.66
CA MET A 335 -12.29 -6.58 29.82
C MET A 335 -12.93 -7.98 29.68
N SER A 336 -13.44 -8.30 28.49
CA SER A 336 -14.03 -9.61 28.22
C SER A 336 -13.03 -10.76 28.39
N GLU A 337 -11.78 -10.57 27.97
CA GLU A 337 -10.75 -11.61 28.07
C GLU A 337 -10.22 -11.74 29.49
N VAL A 338 -10.06 -10.62 30.20
CA VAL A 338 -9.67 -10.60 31.61
C VAL A 338 -10.67 -11.37 32.48
N GLU A 339 -11.97 -11.17 32.25
CA GLU A 339 -13.04 -11.88 32.97
C GLU A 339 -13.06 -13.38 32.62
N LYS A 340 -13.02 -13.74 31.33
CA LYS A 340 -13.05 -15.15 30.87
C LYS A 340 -11.84 -15.96 31.33
N SER A 341 -10.68 -15.31 31.44
CA SER A 341 -9.44 -15.94 31.87
C SER A 341 -9.27 -15.96 33.39
N ASN A 342 -10.19 -15.38 34.16
CA ASN A 342 -10.05 -15.17 35.61
C ASN A 342 -8.71 -14.51 35.97
N GLN A 343 -8.29 -13.49 35.21
CA GLN A 343 -6.99 -12.82 35.39
C GLN A 343 -5.77 -13.76 35.33
N HIS A 344 -5.87 -14.88 34.61
CA HIS A 344 -4.74 -15.77 34.35
C HIS A 344 -4.13 -15.50 32.96
N LEU A 345 -2.96 -14.86 32.94
CA LEU A 345 -2.33 -14.36 31.71
C LEU A 345 -2.11 -15.43 30.62
N PRO A 346 -1.59 -16.65 30.91
CA PRO A 346 -1.46 -17.69 29.89
C PRO A 346 -2.79 -18.08 29.25
N THR A 347 -3.84 -18.21 30.05
CA THR A 347 -5.19 -18.53 29.56
C THR A 347 -5.77 -17.39 28.73
N ALA A 348 -5.57 -16.14 29.15
CA ALA A 348 -6.00 -14.97 28.39
C ALA A 348 -5.37 -14.91 26.99
N LEU A 349 -4.06 -15.19 26.89
CA LEU A 349 -3.36 -15.19 25.60
C LEU A 349 -3.86 -16.33 24.70
N GLU A 350 -4.05 -17.52 25.26
CA GLU A 350 -4.55 -18.68 24.53
C GLU A 350 -5.97 -18.45 23.98
N ASN A 351 -6.87 -17.93 24.81
CA ASN A 351 -8.22 -17.57 24.42
C ASN A 351 -8.25 -16.51 23.31
N ALA A 352 -7.44 -15.45 23.46
CA ALA A 352 -7.33 -14.39 22.45
C ALA A 352 -6.84 -14.97 21.11
N GLN A 353 -5.81 -15.82 21.12
CA GLN A 353 -5.30 -16.47 19.90
C GLN A 353 -6.32 -17.41 19.26
N LYS A 354 -7.07 -18.18 20.07
CA LYS A 354 -8.17 -19.03 19.59
C LYS A 354 -9.29 -18.21 18.94
N SER A 355 -9.68 -17.11 19.57
CA SER A 355 -10.70 -16.20 19.04
C SER A 355 -10.28 -15.63 17.68
N LEU A 356 -9.07 -15.10 17.58
CA LEU A 356 -8.51 -14.54 16.34
C LEU A 356 -8.37 -15.61 15.24
N SER A 357 -7.96 -16.83 15.61
CA SER A 357 -7.87 -17.94 14.67
C SER A 357 -9.25 -18.37 14.16
N SER A 358 -10.29 -18.34 15.01
CA SER A 358 -11.66 -18.60 14.57
C SER A 358 -12.15 -17.53 13.60
N GLU A 359 -11.82 -16.26 13.84
CA GLU A 359 -12.17 -15.15 12.95
C GLU A 359 -11.49 -15.30 11.58
N LEU A 360 -10.19 -15.63 11.55
CA LEU A 360 -9.46 -15.96 10.32
C LEU A 360 -10.15 -17.11 9.56
N ASN A 361 -10.49 -18.20 10.25
CA ASN A 361 -11.10 -19.37 9.63
C ASN A 361 -12.45 -19.06 9.00
N ASN A 362 -13.29 -18.26 9.67
CA ASN A 362 -14.59 -17.84 9.15
C ASN A 362 -14.44 -17.00 7.87
N ILE A 363 -13.52 -16.03 7.88
CA ILE A 363 -13.26 -15.16 6.73
C ILE A 363 -12.70 -15.96 5.55
N MET A 364 -11.67 -16.78 5.80
CA MET A 364 -11.07 -17.61 4.76
C MET A 364 -12.06 -18.64 4.21
N GLY A 365 -12.92 -19.22 5.04
CA GLY A 365 -14.01 -20.11 4.61
C GLY A 365 -14.95 -19.43 3.61
N ALA A 366 -15.40 -18.21 3.90
CA ALA A 366 -16.24 -17.42 2.99
C ALA A 366 -15.52 -17.08 1.67
N LEU A 367 -14.20 -16.82 1.72
CA LEU A 367 -13.40 -16.54 0.53
C LEU A 367 -13.17 -17.79 -0.34
N ILE A 368 -13.06 -18.98 0.26
CA ILE A 368 -12.99 -20.25 -0.48
C ILE A 368 -14.27 -20.46 -1.32
N GLU A 369 -15.44 -20.13 -0.76
CA GLU A 369 -16.71 -20.22 -1.49
C GLU A 369 -16.78 -19.20 -2.62
N LYS A 370 -16.33 -17.97 -2.37
CA LYS A 370 -16.38 -16.86 -3.35
C LYS A 370 -15.36 -17.01 -4.49
N TYR A 371 -14.17 -17.52 -4.18
CA TYR A 371 -13.04 -17.62 -5.12
C TYR A 371 -12.43 -19.04 -5.11
N PRO A 372 -13.12 -20.06 -5.66
CA PRO A 372 -12.68 -21.45 -5.62
C PRO A 372 -11.31 -21.68 -6.29
N ASN A 373 -10.93 -20.83 -7.25
CA ASN A 373 -9.64 -20.88 -7.93
C ASN A 373 -8.44 -20.52 -7.01
N GLN A 374 -8.69 -19.95 -5.83
CA GLN A 374 -7.67 -19.56 -4.85
C GLN A 374 -7.74 -20.37 -3.56
N ARG A 375 -8.54 -21.46 -3.55
CA ARG A 375 -8.77 -22.32 -2.39
C ARG A 375 -7.48 -22.71 -1.67
N GLU A 376 -6.44 -23.09 -2.42
CA GLU A 376 -5.16 -23.53 -1.84
C GLU A 376 -4.49 -22.42 -1.00
N VAL A 377 -4.57 -21.15 -1.42
CA VAL A 377 -4.02 -20.00 -0.66
C VAL A 377 -4.74 -19.88 0.69
N PHE A 378 -6.07 -19.94 0.66
CA PHE A 378 -6.91 -19.76 1.85
C PHE A 378 -6.79 -20.94 2.81
N GLU A 379 -6.73 -22.18 2.30
CA GLU A 379 -6.52 -23.37 3.11
C GLU A 379 -5.14 -23.37 3.78
N LYS A 380 -4.10 -22.91 3.08
CA LYS A 380 -2.77 -22.70 3.68
C LYS A 380 -2.81 -21.62 4.77
N ALA A 381 -3.49 -20.50 4.54
CA ALA A 381 -3.65 -19.45 5.54
C ALA A 381 -4.35 -19.98 6.82
N ILE A 382 -5.43 -20.75 6.67
CA ILE A 382 -6.13 -21.42 7.78
C ILE A 382 -5.17 -22.36 8.53
N LYS A 383 -4.44 -23.20 7.79
CA LYS A 383 -3.49 -24.16 8.37
C LYS A 383 -2.34 -23.48 9.12
N ASN A 384 -1.88 -22.34 8.63
CA ASN A 384 -0.82 -21.55 9.26
C ASN A 384 -1.30 -20.90 10.55
N GLY A 385 -2.60 -20.60 10.66
CA GLY A 385 -3.22 -19.99 11.83
C GLY A 385 -2.79 -18.54 12.03
N VAL A 386 -3.21 -17.97 13.17
CA VAL A 386 -2.84 -16.60 13.57
C VAL A 386 -1.70 -16.62 14.59
N ILE A 387 -0.69 -15.79 14.36
CA ILE A 387 0.39 -15.56 15.32
C ILE A 387 0.07 -14.30 16.11
N LEU A 388 -0.23 -14.44 17.40
CA LEU A 388 -0.48 -13.31 18.29
C LEU A 388 0.84 -12.85 18.93
N THR A 389 1.23 -11.58 18.72
CA THR A 389 2.55 -11.04 19.14
C THR A 389 2.46 -9.62 19.71
N SER A 390 3.48 -9.22 20.48
CA SER A 390 3.69 -7.83 20.90
C SER A 390 5.15 -7.40 20.80
N GLY A 391 5.45 -6.58 19.78
CA GLY A 391 6.76 -5.93 19.64
C GLY A 391 7.12 -5.02 20.81
N VAL A 392 6.10 -4.41 21.44
CA VAL A 392 6.28 -3.56 22.62
C VAL A 392 6.69 -4.41 23.82
N CYS A 393 6.05 -5.57 24.05
CA CYS A 393 6.46 -6.48 25.13
C CYS A 393 7.89 -7.00 24.95
N PHE A 394 8.29 -7.34 23.71
CA PHE A 394 9.68 -7.74 23.45
C PHE A 394 10.67 -6.62 23.78
N SER A 395 10.38 -5.40 23.33
CA SER A 395 11.25 -4.25 23.57
C SER A 395 11.34 -3.95 25.07
N MET A 396 10.23 -4.02 25.80
CA MET A 396 10.20 -3.89 27.26
C MET A 396 10.98 -5.00 27.96
N HIS A 397 10.92 -6.25 27.47
CA HIS A 397 11.70 -7.36 28.01
C HIS A 397 13.21 -7.11 27.85
N LYS A 398 13.64 -6.65 26.67
CA LYS A 398 15.05 -6.35 26.37
C LYS A 398 15.57 -5.14 27.16
N ASP A 399 14.74 -4.12 27.32
CA ASP A 399 15.09 -2.87 28.01
C ASP A 399 14.67 -2.85 29.50
N PHE A 400 14.29 -4.00 30.07
CA PHE A 400 13.62 -4.07 31.38
C PHE A 400 14.42 -3.44 32.53
N ASN A 401 15.75 -3.52 32.47
CA ASN A 401 16.63 -2.95 33.50
C ASN A 401 16.64 -1.40 33.49
N ASN A 402 16.16 -0.77 32.40
CA ASN A 402 16.13 0.68 32.23
C ASN A 402 14.73 1.28 32.51
N GLN A 403 13.86 0.57 33.23
CA GLN A 403 12.49 1.02 33.59
C GLN A 403 12.43 2.46 34.14
N ALA A 404 13.39 2.86 34.99
CA ALA A 404 13.43 4.21 35.56
C ALA A 404 13.66 5.33 34.51
N SER A 405 14.11 4.98 33.30
CA SER A 405 14.22 5.92 32.18
C SER A 405 12.90 6.05 31.41
N TRP A 406 11.99 5.07 31.52
CA TRP A 406 10.79 5.00 30.69
C TRP A 406 9.81 6.14 30.95
N GLU A 407 9.65 6.53 32.21
CA GLU A 407 8.79 7.63 32.64
C GLU A 407 9.32 9.01 32.22
N ARG A 408 10.65 9.13 32.07
CA ARG A 408 11.32 10.41 31.78
C ARG A 408 11.43 10.71 30.29
N ASN A 409 11.35 9.68 29.44
CA ASN A 409 11.49 9.83 28.00
C ASN A 409 10.11 9.69 27.31
N GLN A 410 9.74 10.71 26.52
CA GLN A 410 8.47 10.70 25.77
C GLN A 410 8.34 9.49 24.83
N LYS A 411 9.43 8.94 24.31
CA LYS A 411 9.43 7.77 23.41
C LYS A 411 9.02 6.48 24.12
N THR A 412 9.33 6.36 25.41
CA THR A 412 9.12 5.14 26.22
C THR A 412 7.94 5.25 27.17
N LYS A 413 7.20 6.37 27.16
CA LYS A 413 5.98 6.54 27.94
C LYS A 413 4.93 5.46 27.64
N GLU A 414 4.91 4.97 26.41
CA GLU A 414 4.07 3.83 25.99
C GLU A 414 4.42 2.55 26.76
N TYR A 415 5.71 2.30 27.03
CA TYR A 415 6.17 1.12 27.77
C TYR A 415 5.71 1.17 29.21
N HIS A 416 5.87 2.32 29.87
CA HIS A 416 5.39 2.51 31.23
C HIS A 416 3.87 2.27 31.34
N ASN A 417 3.09 2.85 30.43
CA ASN A 417 1.64 2.65 30.42
C ASN A 417 1.24 1.19 30.15
N ALA A 418 1.89 0.52 29.19
CA ALA A 418 1.60 -0.86 28.85
C ALA A 418 1.94 -1.80 30.02
N LEU A 419 3.11 -1.64 30.63
CA LEU A 419 3.52 -2.43 31.80
C LEU A 419 2.59 -2.17 33.00
N ARG A 420 2.18 -0.92 33.24
CA ARG A 420 1.23 -0.59 34.31
C ARG A 420 -0.10 -1.30 34.11
N ASN A 421 -0.68 -1.20 32.91
CA ASN A 421 -1.94 -1.86 32.60
C ASN A 421 -1.86 -3.38 32.76
N LEU A 422 -0.76 -4.00 32.32
CA LEU A 422 -0.53 -5.43 32.48
C LEU A 422 -0.38 -5.83 33.97
N ARG A 423 0.34 -5.03 34.76
CA ARG A 423 0.46 -5.24 36.23
C ARG A 423 -0.88 -5.13 36.94
N ASP A 424 -1.67 -4.12 36.59
CA ASP A 424 -3.00 -3.90 37.19
C ASP A 424 -3.96 -5.03 36.83
N THR A 425 -3.84 -5.58 35.63
CA THR A 425 -4.73 -6.63 35.11
C THR A 425 -4.32 -8.04 35.56
N TYR A 426 -3.01 -8.31 35.66
CA TYR A 426 -2.44 -9.63 35.95
C TYR A 426 -1.42 -9.59 37.10
N PRO A 427 -1.81 -9.25 38.35
CA PRO A 427 -0.86 -9.05 39.45
C PRO A 427 0.05 -10.25 39.71
N ASP A 428 -0.47 -11.48 39.57
CA ASP A 428 0.30 -12.71 39.80
C ASP A 428 1.44 -12.90 38.78
N ALA A 429 1.17 -12.59 37.52
CA ALA A 429 2.11 -12.72 36.40
C ALA A 429 3.20 -11.64 36.43
N PHE A 430 2.95 -10.51 37.11
CA PHE A 430 3.89 -9.40 37.24
C PHE A 430 4.31 -9.11 38.70
N SER A 431 4.22 -10.12 39.57
CA SER A 431 4.49 -10.01 41.02
C SER A 431 5.96 -9.82 41.38
N SER A 432 6.89 -10.09 40.46
CA SER A 432 8.32 -9.84 40.60
C SER A 432 8.94 -9.41 39.28
N ASP A 433 10.18 -8.93 39.32
CA ASP A 433 10.94 -8.55 38.11
C ASP A 433 11.16 -9.76 37.19
N ASP A 434 11.52 -10.92 37.73
CA ASP A 434 11.74 -12.14 36.94
C ASP A 434 10.45 -12.61 36.26
N LYS A 435 9.33 -12.68 37.01
CA LYS A 435 8.02 -13.02 36.44
C LYS A 435 7.54 -12.00 35.42
N SER A 436 7.81 -10.72 35.65
CA SER A 436 7.51 -9.67 34.68
C SER A 436 8.29 -9.88 33.38
N LYS A 437 9.59 -10.19 33.46
CA LYS A 437 10.42 -10.48 32.27
C LYS A 437 9.92 -11.71 31.53
N GLU A 438 9.57 -12.78 32.23
CA GLU A 438 8.98 -14.00 31.65
C GLU A 438 7.65 -13.70 30.96
N SER A 439 6.75 -12.98 31.63
CA SER A 439 5.43 -12.61 31.10
C SER A 439 5.52 -11.70 29.87
N LEU A 440 6.46 -10.74 29.86
CA LEU A 440 6.72 -9.89 28.71
C LEU A 440 7.28 -10.69 27.53
N LEU A 441 8.21 -11.60 27.77
CA LEU A 441 8.75 -12.48 26.72
C LEU A 441 7.65 -13.38 26.16
N PHE A 442 6.82 -13.95 27.04
CA PHE A 442 5.68 -14.78 26.67
C PHE A 442 4.67 -14.02 25.80
N LEU A 443 4.27 -12.81 26.19
CA LEU A 443 3.37 -11.96 25.39
C LEU A 443 3.99 -11.48 24.08
N SER A 444 5.31 -11.39 24.01
CA SER A 444 5.98 -10.98 22.78
C SER A 444 5.79 -11.99 21.66
N ASN A 445 5.91 -13.28 22.00
CA ASN A 445 5.80 -14.42 21.09
C ASN A 445 6.62 -14.27 19.79
N MET A 446 7.81 -13.64 19.87
CA MET A 446 8.66 -13.44 18.69
C MET A 446 9.19 -14.74 18.11
N GLY A 447 9.44 -15.75 18.96
CA GLY A 447 9.92 -17.06 18.53
C GLY A 447 9.01 -17.74 17.51
N ALA A 448 7.69 -17.50 17.57
CA ALA A 448 6.75 -18.03 16.58
C ALA A 448 6.96 -17.41 15.18
N ILE A 449 7.40 -16.15 15.09
CA ILE A 449 7.73 -15.51 13.80
C ILE A 449 9.08 -16.01 13.31
N GLU A 450 10.07 -16.10 14.19
CA GLU A 450 11.40 -16.64 13.89
C GLU A 450 11.30 -18.06 13.32
N GLU A 451 10.48 -18.93 13.92
CA GLU A 451 10.22 -20.28 13.42
C GLU A 451 9.62 -20.28 12.00
N ARG A 452 8.72 -19.34 11.67
CA ARG A 452 8.17 -19.22 10.31
C ARG A 452 9.20 -18.73 9.31
N LEU A 453 10.06 -17.80 9.71
CA LEU A 453 11.15 -17.32 8.86
C LEU A 453 12.19 -18.42 8.62
N GLU A 454 12.57 -19.16 9.66
CA GLU A 454 13.49 -20.28 9.56
C GLU A 454 12.92 -21.36 8.65
N LYS A 455 11.64 -21.72 8.82
CA LYS A 455 10.96 -22.66 7.95
C LYS A 455 10.94 -22.18 6.49
N ALA A 456 10.67 -20.89 6.26
CA ALA A 456 10.70 -20.33 4.91
C ALA A 456 12.10 -20.37 4.29
N ALA A 457 13.15 -20.11 5.07
CA ALA A 457 14.54 -20.24 4.63
C ALA A 457 14.91 -21.70 4.31
N GLN A 458 14.48 -22.66 5.12
CA GLN A 458 14.69 -24.09 4.88
C GLN A 458 13.94 -24.59 3.63
N GLU A 459 12.73 -24.07 3.37
CA GLU A 459 11.93 -24.41 2.19
C GLU A 459 12.24 -23.51 0.97
N LYS A 460 13.35 -22.74 0.99
CA LYS A 460 13.67 -21.71 -0.02
C LYS A 460 13.53 -22.20 -1.46
N GLU A 461 14.22 -23.29 -1.81
CA GLU A 461 14.21 -23.81 -3.19
C GLU A 461 12.83 -24.33 -3.61
N LYS A 462 12.08 -24.92 -2.67
CA LYS A 462 10.70 -25.36 -2.91
C LYS A 462 9.77 -24.17 -3.17
N ILE A 463 9.85 -23.12 -2.36
CA ILE A 463 9.04 -21.90 -2.51
C ILE A 463 9.37 -21.22 -3.84
N LYS A 464 10.67 -21.07 -4.18
CA LYS A 464 11.12 -20.50 -5.45
C LYS A 464 10.58 -21.28 -6.66
N SER A 465 10.74 -22.60 -6.65
CA SER A 465 10.29 -23.47 -7.73
C SER A 465 8.77 -23.43 -7.89
N GLN A 466 8.01 -23.52 -6.79
CA GLN A 466 6.56 -23.47 -6.83
C GLN A 466 6.04 -22.12 -7.32
N LYS A 467 6.63 -21.01 -6.86
CA LYS A 467 6.27 -19.67 -7.32
C LYS A 467 6.51 -19.51 -8.82
N LEU A 468 7.67 -19.96 -9.33
CA LEU A 468 7.99 -19.93 -10.76
C LEU A 468 6.99 -20.74 -11.60
N GLN A 469 6.66 -21.96 -11.16
CA GLN A 469 5.68 -22.80 -11.84
C GLN A 469 4.31 -22.11 -11.90
N ASN A 470 3.82 -21.66 -10.75
CA ASN A 470 2.50 -21.01 -10.65
C ASN A 470 2.44 -19.71 -11.47
N TYR A 471 3.52 -18.93 -11.47
CA TYR A 471 3.63 -17.73 -12.29
C TYR A 471 3.55 -18.08 -13.79
N ALA A 472 4.31 -19.07 -14.24
CA ALA A 472 4.29 -19.51 -15.63
C ALA A 472 2.91 -20.06 -16.04
N GLU A 473 2.24 -20.82 -15.18
CA GLU A 473 0.88 -21.32 -15.40
C GLU A 473 -0.15 -20.18 -15.46
N SER A 474 -0.04 -19.19 -14.57
CA SER A 474 -0.90 -18.00 -14.59
C SER A 474 -0.73 -17.21 -15.89
N GLN A 475 0.51 -16.97 -16.32
CA GLN A 475 0.80 -16.30 -17.58
C GLN A 475 0.30 -17.09 -18.79
N ALA A 476 0.44 -18.42 -18.75
CA ALA A 476 -0.10 -19.30 -19.80
C ALA A 476 -1.63 -19.19 -19.90
N ASN A 477 -2.32 -19.17 -18.75
CA ASN A 477 -3.77 -19.05 -18.68
C ASN A 477 -4.26 -17.68 -19.17
N ASN A 478 -3.57 -16.60 -18.77
CA ASN A 478 -3.85 -15.24 -19.24
C ASN A 478 -3.74 -15.16 -20.77
N LEU A 479 -2.64 -15.69 -21.31
CA LEU A 479 -2.41 -15.73 -22.75
C LEU A 479 -3.46 -16.58 -23.48
N HIS A 480 -3.84 -17.72 -22.91
CA HIS A 480 -4.87 -18.59 -23.49
C HIS A 480 -6.24 -17.92 -23.53
N LYS A 481 -6.65 -17.23 -22.45
CA LYS A 481 -7.90 -16.47 -22.41
C LYS A 481 -7.91 -15.34 -23.44
N PHE A 482 -6.80 -14.60 -23.53
CA PHE A 482 -6.63 -13.57 -24.55
C PHE A 482 -6.80 -14.13 -25.97
N ILE A 483 -6.10 -15.22 -26.29
CA ILE A 483 -6.19 -15.86 -27.62
C ILE A 483 -7.62 -16.34 -27.89
N ALA A 484 -8.28 -16.97 -26.91
CA ALA A 484 -9.64 -17.46 -27.06
C ALA A 484 -10.64 -16.33 -27.34
N GLN A 485 -10.55 -15.22 -26.61
CA GLN A 485 -11.41 -14.05 -26.81
C GLN A 485 -11.17 -13.38 -28.16
N LEU A 486 -9.90 -13.20 -28.55
CA LEU A 486 -9.55 -12.61 -29.84
C LEU A 486 -10.03 -13.49 -31.00
N LEU A 487 -9.89 -14.82 -30.89
CA LEU A 487 -10.40 -15.77 -31.90
C LEU A 487 -11.93 -15.70 -32.00
N GLN A 488 -12.63 -15.58 -30.87
CA GLN A 488 -14.08 -15.43 -30.86
C GLN A 488 -14.52 -14.15 -31.58
N ASP A 489 -13.91 -13.00 -31.26
CA ASP A 489 -14.20 -11.71 -31.89
C ASP A 489 -13.96 -11.76 -33.42
N LEU A 490 -12.86 -12.37 -33.85
CA LEU A 490 -12.54 -12.54 -35.27
C LEU A 490 -13.52 -13.45 -36.00
N GLU A 491 -13.99 -14.54 -35.37
CA GLU A 491 -14.97 -15.42 -35.98
C GLU A 491 -16.38 -14.78 -36.04
N GLU A 492 -16.74 -13.98 -35.04
CA GLU A 492 -17.97 -13.17 -35.05
C GLU A 492 -17.92 -12.11 -36.16
N GLU A 493 -16.79 -11.43 -36.34
CA GLU A 493 -16.61 -10.48 -37.41
C GLU A 493 -16.64 -11.14 -38.79
N LYS A 494 -15.99 -12.30 -38.95
CA LYS A 494 -16.06 -13.08 -40.19
C LYS A 494 -17.50 -13.49 -40.52
N LYS A 495 -18.30 -13.88 -39.53
CA LYS A 495 -19.74 -14.12 -39.71
C LYS A 495 -20.47 -12.85 -40.12
N ARG A 496 -20.18 -11.71 -39.49
CA ARG A 496 -20.75 -10.40 -39.85
C ARG A 496 -20.44 -10.04 -41.30
N VAL A 497 -19.19 -10.18 -41.75
CA VAL A 497 -18.78 -9.88 -43.13
C VAL A 497 -19.43 -10.83 -44.13
N LYS A 498 -19.54 -12.12 -43.82
CA LYS A 498 -20.23 -13.10 -44.69
C LYS A 498 -21.73 -12.83 -44.84
N ASN A 499 -22.37 -12.35 -43.78
CA ASN A 499 -23.81 -12.09 -43.75
C ASN A 499 -24.17 -10.63 -44.06
N ALA A 500 -23.18 -9.77 -44.26
CA ALA A 500 -23.38 -8.37 -44.58
C ALA A 500 -23.91 -8.22 -46.01
N ASP A 501 -25.13 -7.68 -46.12
CA ASP A 501 -25.67 -7.27 -47.41
C ASP A 501 -25.02 -5.94 -47.83
N ILE A 502 -24.19 -6.01 -48.88
CA ILE A 502 -23.50 -4.86 -49.47
C ILE A 502 -24.48 -3.74 -49.83
N SER A 503 -25.72 -4.08 -50.20
CA SER A 503 -26.75 -3.10 -50.55
C SER A 503 -27.30 -2.34 -49.34
N ALA A 504 -27.37 -2.99 -48.17
CA ALA A 504 -27.80 -2.37 -46.92
C ALA A 504 -26.72 -1.43 -46.34
N ILE A 505 -25.45 -1.81 -46.43
CA ILE A 505 -24.32 -0.98 -45.97
C ILE A 505 -24.18 0.28 -46.84
N LYS A 506 -24.32 0.15 -48.18
CA LYS A 506 -24.34 1.32 -49.08
C LYS A 506 -25.45 2.31 -48.74
N LYS A 507 -26.65 1.82 -48.41
CA LYS A 507 -27.76 2.66 -47.94
C LYS A 507 -27.44 3.36 -46.62
N GLN A 508 -26.80 2.68 -45.66
CA GLN A 508 -26.40 3.32 -44.40
C GLN A 508 -25.34 4.41 -44.62
N ILE A 509 -24.38 4.19 -45.52
CA ILE A 509 -23.36 5.20 -45.86
C ILE A 509 -24.02 6.43 -46.52
N GLU A 510 -24.91 6.24 -47.49
CA GLU A 510 -25.66 7.34 -48.10
C GLU A 510 -26.50 8.13 -47.09
N VAL A 511 -27.07 7.47 -46.08
CA VAL A 511 -27.81 8.13 -44.99
C VAL A 511 -26.86 8.93 -44.10
N TYR A 512 -25.71 8.37 -43.71
CA TYR A 512 -24.71 9.09 -42.91
C TYR A 512 -24.11 10.29 -43.65
N GLU A 513 -23.81 10.16 -44.94
CA GLU A 513 -23.31 11.26 -45.78
C GLU A 513 -24.34 12.38 -45.91
N LYS A 514 -25.64 12.06 -45.98
CA LYS A 514 -26.72 13.06 -45.95
C LYS A 514 -26.95 13.73 -44.59
N THR A 515 -26.44 13.16 -43.51
CA THR A 515 -26.61 13.70 -42.14
C THR A 515 -25.43 14.58 -41.72
N LEU A 516 -24.34 14.57 -42.49
CA LEU A 516 -23.12 15.37 -42.27
C LEU A 516 -23.09 16.70 -43.06
N TRP A 517 -24.18 17.04 -43.75
CA TRP A 517 -24.37 18.31 -44.48
C TRP A 517 -25.55 19.11 -43.93
#